data_AF-A0A7C3M2B2-F1
#
_entry.id   AF-A0A7C3M2B2-F1
#
_cell.length_a   1.000
_cell.length_b   1.000
_cell.length_c   1.000
_cell.angle_alpha   90.00
_cell.angle_beta   90.00
_cell.angle_gamma   90.00
#
_symmetry.space_group_name_H-M   'P 1'
#
loop_
_entity.id
_entity.type
_entity.pdbx_description
1 polymer ?
#
loop_
_entity_poly.entity_id
_entity_poly.type
_entity_poly.pdbx_seq_one_letter_code
_entity_poly.pdbx_strand_id
1 'polypeptide(L)'
;MIEKSASDIMINWQGDHSVPLASICCRTYNLEKYVAESIDSFLMQETNFPFEIVIDDDCSLDGTGEIIRQYTEKFPNIIKSNLRDLNVGLRKNFLENLQRARGKYLVLCDGDDYWTDQLKVQKQVAFLEKNDEYVLTYTAMETFHEKGTSQRIVGSSITDKTALDIQKHRLNTGSCTVCCRNVDVLKNYPFEYHCSPSNDHFFYSLLGAYGKGKFLEDIKPAQYRLHNDGDYTGKTEKQRRILHQQTDYALYMYYLRIGNVPLKEYFFNQVMISFVEEYGKWYFVKKILGRTLVIRIISRIQGIFKESL
;
A
#
# COMPACT_ATOMS: atom_id res chain seq x y z
N MET A 1 -11.97 5.93 22.83
CA MET A 1 -13.31 5.66 22.28
C MET A 1 -14.10 6.94 22.23
N ILE A 2 -14.49 7.34 21.02
CA ILE A 2 -15.26 8.56 20.76
C ILE A 2 -16.60 8.59 21.52
N GLU A 3 -17.02 9.79 21.90
CA GLU A 3 -18.29 10.05 22.61
C GLU A 3 -19.53 9.96 21.70
N LYS A 4 -19.36 10.00 20.37
CA LYS A 4 -20.46 9.89 19.39
C LYS A 4 -21.19 8.55 19.53
N SER A 5 -22.53 8.58 19.48
CA SER A 5 -23.37 7.41 19.32
C SER A 5 -23.43 6.97 17.85
N ALA A 6 -23.91 5.76 17.56
CA ALA A 6 -24.14 5.31 16.18
C ALA A 6 -25.11 6.25 15.44
N SER A 7 -26.16 6.73 16.13
CA SER A 7 -27.12 7.68 15.56
C SER A 7 -26.48 9.02 15.17
N ASP A 8 -25.51 9.50 15.96
CA ASP A 8 -24.78 10.74 15.65
C ASP A 8 -23.92 10.59 14.40
N ILE A 9 -23.31 9.41 14.20
CA ILE A 9 -22.49 9.13 13.01
C ILE A 9 -23.37 9.02 11.76
N MET A 10 -24.54 8.42 11.90
CA MET A 10 -25.46 8.13 10.81
C MET A 10 -26.43 9.29 10.51
N ILE A 11 -26.35 10.41 11.25
CA ILE A 11 -27.37 11.47 11.23
C ILE A 11 -27.61 12.08 9.84
N ASN A 12 -26.56 12.13 9.02
CA ASN A 12 -26.60 12.72 7.68
C ASN A 12 -26.65 11.67 6.56
N TRP A 13 -26.71 10.38 6.88
CA TRP A 13 -26.73 9.32 5.88
C TRP A 13 -28.03 9.36 5.09
N GLN A 14 -27.90 9.24 3.77
CA GLN A 14 -29.01 9.22 2.83
C GLN A 14 -29.07 7.86 2.14
N GLY A 15 -30.29 7.43 1.78
CA GLY A 15 -30.49 6.15 1.08
C GLY A 15 -30.56 4.94 2.02
N ASP A 16 -30.30 3.75 1.47
CA ASP A 16 -30.36 2.50 2.21
C ASP A 16 -29.09 2.27 3.05
N HIS A 17 -29.23 2.33 4.38
CA HIS A 17 -28.12 2.16 5.32
C HIS A 17 -27.51 0.74 5.32
N SER A 18 -28.19 -0.24 4.72
CA SER A 18 -27.66 -1.61 4.60
C SER A 18 -26.63 -1.76 3.47
N VAL A 19 -26.57 -0.79 2.55
CA VAL A 19 -25.68 -0.77 1.38
C VAL A 19 -24.66 0.37 1.55
N PRO A 20 -23.47 0.11 2.13
CA PRO A 20 -22.45 1.14 2.28
C PRO A 20 -21.95 1.59 0.91
N LEU A 21 -21.80 2.90 0.70
CA LEU A 21 -21.13 3.44 -0.48
C LEU A 21 -19.61 3.28 -0.39
N ALA A 22 -19.06 3.40 0.82
CA ALA A 22 -17.64 3.25 1.10
C ALA A 22 -17.37 2.24 2.23
N SER A 23 -16.26 1.52 2.12
CA SER A 23 -15.73 0.65 3.16
C SER A 23 -14.36 1.16 3.59
N ILE A 24 -14.24 1.56 4.86
CA ILE A 24 -12.96 1.81 5.50
C ILE A 24 -12.34 0.45 5.84
N CYS A 25 -11.19 0.16 5.28
CA CYS A 25 -10.50 -1.13 5.36
C CYS A 25 -9.30 -1.01 6.29
N CYS A 26 -9.36 -1.67 7.44
CA CYS A 26 -8.34 -1.62 8.48
C CYS A 26 -7.80 -3.02 8.80
N ARG A 27 -6.48 -3.14 8.80
CA ARG A 27 -5.75 -4.35 9.22
C ARG A 27 -5.08 -4.09 10.55
N THR A 28 -5.06 -5.09 11.42
CA THR A 28 -4.39 -5.02 12.71
C THR A 28 -3.58 -6.28 13.01
N TYR A 29 -2.47 -6.12 13.71
CA TYR A 29 -1.69 -7.20 14.31
C TYR A 29 -0.77 -6.63 15.39
N ASN A 30 -1.04 -6.93 16.66
CA ASN A 30 -0.32 -6.43 17.83
C ASN A 30 -0.23 -4.89 17.90
N LEU A 31 -1.38 -4.21 17.77
CA LEU A 31 -1.52 -2.75 17.75
C LEU A 31 -2.34 -2.22 18.94
N GLU A 32 -2.27 -2.86 20.12
CA GLU A 32 -3.09 -2.51 21.30
C GLU A 32 -2.99 -1.03 21.65
N LYS A 33 -1.80 -0.46 21.50
CA LYS A 33 -1.50 0.95 21.80
C LYS A 33 -2.12 1.96 20.83
N TYR A 34 -2.51 1.53 19.63
CA TYR A 34 -2.80 2.44 18.51
C TYR A 34 -4.22 2.27 17.97
N VAL A 35 -4.73 1.03 17.96
CA VAL A 35 -5.96 0.67 17.26
C VAL A 35 -7.19 1.49 17.70
N ALA A 36 -7.27 1.87 18.97
CA ALA A 36 -8.37 2.70 19.47
C ALA A 36 -8.40 4.10 18.83
N GLU A 37 -7.24 4.75 18.66
CA GLU A 37 -7.15 6.07 18.03
C GLU A 37 -7.49 5.99 16.54
N SER A 38 -7.03 4.94 15.88
CA SER A 38 -7.33 4.66 14.47
C SER A 38 -8.83 4.49 14.26
N ILE A 39 -9.50 3.65 15.06
CA ILE A 39 -10.95 3.45 14.98
C ILE A 39 -11.73 4.73 15.32
N ASP A 40 -11.31 5.49 16.35
CA ASP A 40 -11.93 6.78 16.68
C ASP A 40 -11.85 7.76 15.49
N SER A 41 -10.75 7.75 14.74
CA SER A 41 -10.57 8.58 13.54
C SER A 41 -11.45 8.15 12.34
N PHE A 42 -11.86 6.89 12.29
CA PHE A 42 -12.81 6.37 11.31
C PHE A 42 -14.24 6.77 11.68
N LEU A 43 -14.59 6.61 12.97
CA LEU A 43 -15.92 6.93 13.49
C LEU A 43 -16.21 8.43 13.52
N MET A 44 -15.19 9.29 13.53
CA MET A 44 -15.40 10.73 13.43
C MET A 44 -15.77 11.20 12.01
N GLN A 45 -15.63 10.35 10.97
CA GLN A 45 -15.87 10.75 9.59
C GLN A 45 -17.34 11.15 9.38
N GLU A 46 -17.53 12.31 8.76
CA GLU A 46 -18.85 12.88 8.47
C GLU A 46 -19.12 12.76 6.97
N THR A 47 -20.17 12.03 6.63
CA THR A 47 -20.55 11.74 5.25
C THR A 47 -22.06 11.90 5.06
N ASN A 48 -22.48 12.15 3.82
CA ASN A 48 -23.89 12.16 3.45
C ASN A 48 -24.38 10.80 2.88
N PHE A 49 -23.55 9.77 2.98
CA PHE A 49 -23.82 8.42 2.49
C PHE A 49 -23.41 7.37 3.53
N PRO A 50 -24.04 6.18 3.54
CA PRO A 50 -23.63 5.10 4.43
C PRO A 50 -22.20 4.63 4.15
N PHE A 51 -21.44 4.38 5.21
CA PHE A 51 -20.15 3.70 5.13
C PHE A 51 -20.06 2.59 6.17
N GLU A 52 -19.14 1.65 5.95
CA GLU A 52 -18.79 0.65 6.96
C GLU A 52 -17.30 0.69 7.28
N ILE A 53 -16.93 0.14 8.43
CA ILE A 53 -15.55 -0.06 8.86
C ILE A 53 -15.31 -1.57 8.94
N VAL A 54 -14.45 -2.10 8.08
CA VAL A 54 -14.07 -3.50 8.02
C VAL A 54 -12.70 -3.66 8.68
N ILE A 55 -12.67 -4.35 9.81
CA ILE A 55 -11.44 -4.53 10.61
C ILE A 55 -11.06 -6.01 10.60
N ASP A 56 -9.85 -6.34 10.19
CA ASP A 56 -9.32 -7.71 10.27
C ASP A 56 -8.07 -7.76 11.16
N ASP A 57 -8.21 -8.45 12.30
CA ASP A 57 -7.14 -8.72 13.25
C ASP A 57 -6.46 -10.06 12.95
N ASP A 58 -5.15 -10.01 12.70
CA ASP A 58 -4.36 -11.17 12.27
C ASP A 58 -3.90 -12.07 13.41
N CYS A 59 -4.82 -12.41 14.31
CA CYS A 59 -4.57 -13.18 15.54
C CYS A 59 -3.57 -12.46 16.46
N SER A 60 -3.88 -11.23 16.85
CA SER A 60 -3.06 -10.48 17.81
C SER A 60 -2.94 -11.21 19.14
N LEU A 61 -1.76 -11.11 19.77
CA LEU A 61 -1.45 -11.73 21.06
C LEU A 61 -1.50 -10.74 22.23
N ASP A 62 -1.76 -9.47 21.93
CA ASP A 62 -1.94 -8.37 22.89
C ASP A 62 -3.43 -7.98 23.03
N GLY A 63 -3.73 -6.84 23.64
CA GLY A 63 -5.10 -6.35 23.84
C GLY A 63 -5.82 -5.89 22.56
N THR A 64 -5.21 -5.93 21.37
CA THR A 64 -5.80 -5.42 20.12
C THR A 64 -7.18 -6.01 19.84
N GLY A 65 -7.30 -7.34 19.90
CA GLY A 65 -8.55 -8.03 19.59
C GLY A 65 -9.69 -7.70 20.56
N GLU A 66 -9.37 -7.48 21.83
CA GLU A 66 -10.35 -7.08 22.85
C GLU A 66 -10.84 -5.65 22.62
N ILE A 67 -9.94 -4.71 22.29
CA ILE A 67 -10.32 -3.34 21.93
C ILE A 67 -11.27 -3.37 20.72
N ILE A 68 -10.90 -4.07 19.65
CA ILE A 68 -11.72 -4.18 18.43
C ILE A 68 -13.11 -4.75 18.74
N ARG A 69 -13.19 -5.75 19.63
CA ARG A 69 -14.46 -6.34 20.06
C ARG A 69 -15.37 -5.31 20.72
N GLN A 70 -14.84 -4.52 21.66
CA GLN A 70 -15.59 -3.46 22.35
C GLN A 70 -16.14 -2.42 21.37
N TYR A 71 -15.35 -2.01 20.37
CA TYR A 71 -15.83 -1.12 19.31
C TYR A 71 -16.91 -1.77 18.45
N THR A 72 -16.75 -3.04 18.10
CA THR A 72 -17.74 -3.79 17.29
C THR A 72 -19.06 -3.92 18.03
N GLU A 73 -19.04 -4.21 19.33
CA GLU A 73 -20.23 -4.31 20.18
C GLU A 73 -20.94 -2.97 20.35
N LYS A 74 -20.18 -1.87 20.44
CA LYS A 74 -20.76 -0.52 20.54
C LYS A 74 -21.35 -0.02 19.22
N PHE A 75 -20.75 -0.38 18.08
CA PHE A 75 -21.14 0.10 16.75
C PHE A 75 -21.44 -1.04 15.76
N PRO A 76 -22.35 -1.98 16.07
CA PRO A 76 -22.56 -3.21 15.28
C PRO A 76 -23.12 -2.96 13.88
N ASN A 77 -23.74 -1.79 13.67
CA ASN A 77 -24.29 -1.38 12.37
C ASN A 77 -23.25 -0.72 11.44
N ILE A 78 -22.07 -0.37 11.98
CA ILE A 78 -21.03 0.39 11.26
C ILE A 78 -19.75 -0.43 11.16
N ILE A 79 -19.37 -1.14 12.23
CA ILE A 79 -18.12 -1.89 12.33
C ILE A 79 -18.37 -3.39 12.09
N LYS A 80 -17.57 -3.98 11.22
CA LYS A 80 -17.50 -5.42 10.97
C LYS A 80 -16.08 -5.91 11.21
N SER A 81 -15.86 -6.51 12.37
CA SER A 81 -14.56 -7.09 12.70
C SER A 81 -14.42 -8.56 12.29
N ASN A 82 -13.18 -9.02 12.15
CA ASN A 82 -12.78 -10.40 12.01
C ASN A 82 -11.57 -10.62 12.89
N LEU A 83 -11.80 -11.26 14.03
CA LEU A 83 -10.75 -11.65 14.95
C LEU A 83 -10.35 -13.08 14.58
N ARG A 84 -9.18 -13.25 13.96
CA ARG A 84 -8.76 -14.55 13.43
C ARG A 84 -8.25 -15.46 14.55
N ASP A 85 -8.51 -16.75 14.39
CA ASP A 85 -7.93 -17.79 15.25
C ASP A 85 -6.50 -18.17 14.86
N LEU A 86 -6.02 -17.72 13.69
CA LEU A 86 -4.69 -18.00 13.17
C LEU A 86 -4.13 -16.78 12.45
N ASN A 87 -2.85 -16.48 12.68
CA ASN A 87 -2.11 -15.50 11.90
C ASN A 87 -1.90 -16.02 10.47
N VAL A 88 -2.51 -15.34 9.50
CA VAL A 88 -2.42 -15.65 8.07
C VAL A 88 -1.39 -14.79 7.33
N GLY A 89 -0.83 -13.79 8.02
CA GLY A 89 0.16 -12.86 7.52
C GLY A 89 -0.46 -11.69 6.76
N LEU A 90 0.28 -10.58 6.74
CA LEU A 90 -0.10 -9.26 6.19
C LEU A 90 -0.85 -9.34 4.84
N ARG A 91 -0.35 -10.15 3.92
CA ARG A 91 -0.85 -10.21 2.53
C ARG A 91 -2.22 -10.88 2.45
N LYS A 92 -2.37 -12.05 3.07
CA LYS A 92 -3.65 -12.76 3.09
C LYS A 92 -4.67 -11.98 3.92
N ASN A 93 -4.22 -11.38 5.03
CA ASN A 93 -5.07 -10.51 5.84
C ASN A 93 -5.59 -9.31 5.03
N PHE A 94 -4.73 -8.65 4.24
CA PHE A 94 -5.14 -7.55 3.36
C PHE A 94 -6.15 -7.96 2.30
N LEU A 95 -5.88 -9.04 1.58
CA LEU A 95 -6.78 -9.52 0.52
C LEU A 95 -8.17 -9.85 1.06
N GLU A 96 -8.22 -10.59 2.17
CA GLU A 96 -9.49 -11.00 2.78
C GLU A 96 -10.24 -9.80 3.40
N ASN A 97 -9.54 -8.83 3.97
CA ASN A 97 -10.15 -7.59 4.45
C ASN A 97 -10.81 -6.80 3.30
N LEU A 98 -10.13 -6.66 2.16
CA LEU A 98 -10.70 -6.02 0.97
C LEU A 98 -11.86 -6.83 0.37
N GLN A 99 -11.85 -8.16 0.43
CA GLN A 99 -12.95 -9.01 -0.04
C GLN A 99 -14.20 -8.92 0.84
N ARG A 100 -14.05 -8.61 2.13
CA ARG A 100 -15.16 -8.40 3.08
C ARG A 100 -15.84 -7.04 2.89
N ALA A 101 -15.16 -6.07 2.26
CA ALA A 101 -15.68 -4.75 1.96
C ALA A 101 -16.78 -4.80 0.90
N ARG A 102 -17.94 -4.17 1.19
CA ARG A 102 -19.08 -4.10 0.27
C ARG A 102 -19.21 -2.77 -0.47
N GLY A 103 -18.47 -1.76 -0.04
CA GLY A 103 -18.51 -0.42 -0.60
C GLY A 103 -18.10 -0.39 -2.06
N LYS A 104 -18.71 0.52 -2.82
CA LYS A 104 -18.24 0.94 -4.15
C LYS A 104 -16.83 1.53 -4.07
N TYR A 105 -16.49 2.13 -2.94
CA TYR A 105 -15.19 2.70 -2.65
C TYR A 105 -14.50 2.02 -1.48
N LEU A 106 -13.18 1.82 -1.60
CA LEU A 106 -12.31 1.30 -0.54
C LEU A 106 -11.46 2.46 -0.03
N VAL A 107 -11.50 2.71 1.28
CA VAL A 107 -10.66 3.70 1.95
C VAL A 107 -9.70 2.97 2.85
N LEU A 108 -8.40 3.12 2.64
CA LEU A 108 -7.39 2.31 3.33
C LEU A 108 -6.86 3.08 4.54
N CYS A 109 -6.72 2.42 5.69
CA CYS A 109 -5.95 2.90 6.84
C CYS A 109 -5.67 1.75 7.80
N ASP A 110 -4.39 1.52 8.12
CA ASP A 110 -3.99 0.47 9.04
C ASP A 110 -4.19 0.90 10.51
N GLY A 111 -4.21 -0.08 11.42
CA GLY A 111 -4.56 0.16 12.83
C GLY A 111 -3.55 0.97 13.65
N ASP A 112 -2.41 1.35 13.08
CA ASP A 112 -1.37 2.19 13.65
C ASP A 112 -1.42 3.66 13.19
N ASP A 113 -2.18 3.93 12.13
CA ASP A 113 -2.36 5.23 11.50
C ASP A 113 -3.76 5.82 11.76
N TYR A 114 -3.89 7.14 11.68
CA TYR A 114 -5.16 7.80 11.93
C TYR A 114 -5.37 9.07 11.10
N TRP A 115 -6.62 9.52 11.02
CA TRP A 115 -7.00 10.73 10.31
C TRP A 115 -7.31 11.88 11.26
N THR A 116 -7.15 13.12 10.76
CA THR A 116 -7.43 14.36 11.52
C THR A 116 -8.46 15.25 10.82
N ASP A 117 -8.86 14.89 9.60
CA ASP A 117 -9.92 15.56 8.83
C ASP A 117 -11.20 14.73 8.91
N GLN A 118 -12.27 15.32 9.46
CA GLN A 118 -13.58 14.69 9.58
C GLN A 118 -14.27 14.52 8.22
N LEU A 119 -13.85 15.25 7.19
CA LEU A 119 -14.45 15.23 5.85
C LEU A 119 -13.60 14.47 4.82
N LYS A 120 -12.54 13.77 5.23
CA LYS A 120 -11.64 13.05 4.32
C LYS A 120 -12.41 12.08 3.42
N VAL A 121 -13.20 11.17 4.02
CA VAL A 121 -13.96 10.17 3.26
C VAL A 121 -14.99 10.82 2.34
N GLN A 122 -15.72 11.83 2.85
CA GLN A 122 -16.70 12.57 2.05
C GLN A 122 -16.07 13.21 0.82
N LYS A 123 -14.97 13.94 0.98
CA LYS A 123 -14.30 14.66 -0.10
C LYS A 123 -13.72 13.71 -1.15
N GLN A 124 -13.07 12.63 -0.70
CA GLN A 124 -12.49 11.64 -1.59
C GLN A 124 -13.54 10.90 -2.43
N VAL A 125 -14.62 10.43 -1.79
CA VAL A 125 -15.71 9.75 -2.48
C VAL A 125 -16.46 10.71 -3.42
N ALA A 126 -16.78 11.92 -2.96
CA ALA A 126 -17.47 12.92 -3.79
C ALA A 126 -16.66 13.34 -5.02
N PHE A 127 -15.32 13.40 -4.90
CA PHE A 127 -14.47 13.61 -6.07
C PHE A 127 -14.58 12.45 -7.05
N LEU A 128 -14.44 11.20 -6.58
CA LEU A 128 -14.51 10.03 -7.46
C LEU A 128 -15.89 9.89 -8.10
N GLU A 129 -17.00 10.08 -7.37
CA GLU A 129 -18.37 10.04 -7.93
C GLU A 129 -18.58 11.02 -9.09
N LYS A 130 -17.85 12.14 -9.11
CA LYS A 130 -17.97 13.17 -10.16
C LYS A 130 -16.99 12.99 -11.32
N ASN A 131 -15.97 12.14 -11.19
CA ASN A 131 -14.88 12.02 -12.15
C ASN A 131 -14.55 10.53 -12.41
N ASP A 132 -15.14 9.98 -13.47
CA ASP A 132 -15.02 8.55 -13.82
C ASP A 132 -13.66 8.13 -14.41
N GLU A 133 -12.87 9.09 -14.87
CA GLU A 133 -11.51 8.85 -15.35
C GLU A 133 -10.46 8.64 -14.23
N TYR A 134 -10.86 8.84 -12.97
CA TYR A 134 -10.02 8.64 -11.80
C TYR A 134 -10.41 7.35 -11.07
N VAL A 135 -9.42 6.51 -10.83
CA VAL A 135 -9.60 5.25 -10.07
C VAL A 135 -9.35 5.46 -8.58
N LEU A 136 -8.49 6.41 -8.22
CA LEU A 136 -8.11 6.66 -6.84
C LEU A 136 -7.85 8.14 -6.56
N THR A 137 -7.99 8.50 -5.30
CA THR A 137 -7.55 9.77 -4.71
C THR A 137 -6.60 9.48 -3.55
N TYR A 138 -5.75 10.45 -3.24
CA TYR A 138 -4.86 10.41 -2.09
C TYR A 138 -4.58 11.82 -1.60
N THR A 139 -4.04 11.89 -0.39
CA THR A 139 -3.85 13.14 0.36
C THR A 139 -2.41 13.24 0.84
N ALA A 140 -2.04 14.36 1.44
CA ALA A 140 -0.80 14.43 2.20
C ALA A 140 -0.83 13.46 3.38
N MET A 141 0.37 13.10 3.85
CA MET A 141 0.58 12.42 5.14
C MET A 141 1.68 13.13 5.91
N GLU A 142 1.61 13.04 7.23
CA GLU A 142 2.62 13.51 8.16
C GLU A 142 3.10 12.33 9.01
N THR A 143 4.41 12.10 8.98
CA THR A 143 5.02 11.03 9.76
C THR A 143 5.44 11.52 11.14
N PHE A 144 5.22 10.70 12.17
CA PHE A 144 5.64 11.04 13.53
C PHE A 144 6.12 9.81 14.30
N HIS A 145 7.07 10.01 15.22
CA HIS A 145 7.56 8.96 16.12
C HIS A 145 6.84 9.00 17.47
N GLU A 146 6.72 7.85 18.12
CA GLU A 146 6.15 7.68 19.48
C GLU A 146 6.83 8.59 20.53
N LYS A 147 8.11 8.94 20.35
CA LYS A 147 8.91 9.77 21.27
C LYS A 147 8.91 11.28 20.96
N GLY A 148 7.89 11.78 20.25
CA GLY A 148 7.65 13.23 20.10
C GLY A 148 8.59 13.97 19.13
N THR A 149 9.37 13.26 18.31
CA THR A 149 10.10 13.88 17.20
C THR A 149 9.29 13.72 15.92
N SER A 150 8.64 14.79 15.48
CA SER A 150 8.06 14.86 14.14
C SER A 150 9.19 15.06 13.14
N GLN A 151 9.43 14.09 12.26
CA GLN A 151 10.04 14.38 10.98
C GLN A 151 8.89 14.47 10.00
N ARG A 152 8.56 15.68 9.54
CA ARG A 152 7.54 15.86 8.52
C ARG A 152 8.08 15.31 7.20
N ILE A 153 7.88 14.02 6.93
CA ILE A 153 8.04 13.47 5.58
C ILE A 153 6.69 13.61 4.91
N VAL A 154 6.52 14.74 4.20
CA VAL A 154 5.44 14.87 3.23
C VAL A 154 5.70 13.81 2.16
N GLY A 155 4.73 12.90 1.94
CA GLY A 155 4.80 11.93 0.85
C GLY A 155 5.26 12.61 -0.45
N SER A 156 6.31 12.09 -1.07
CA SER A 156 7.11 12.77 -2.09
C SER A 156 6.41 12.94 -3.45
N SER A 157 5.08 12.89 -3.49
CA SER A 157 4.28 13.05 -4.71
C SER A 157 2.96 13.73 -4.41
N ILE A 158 3.03 15.03 -4.11
CA ILE A 158 1.89 15.95 -3.95
C ILE A 158 1.31 16.42 -5.30
N THR A 159 1.27 15.54 -6.29
CA THR A 159 0.80 15.87 -7.64
C THR A 159 -0.05 14.73 -8.16
N ASP A 160 -1.00 15.04 -9.04
CA ASP A 160 -1.79 14.04 -9.76
C ASP A 160 -0.89 13.02 -10.47
N LYS A 161 -1.42 11.80 -10.66
CA LYS A 161 -0.72 10.70 -11.32
C LYS A 161 -1.50 10.24 -12.54
N THR A 162 -0.78 10.05 -13.65
CA THR A 162 -1.37 9.38 -14.80
C THR A 162 -1.64 7.91 -14.47
N ALA A 163 -2.51 7.27 -15.25
CA ALA A 163 -2.72 5.83 -15.21
C ALA A 163 -1.38 5.06 -15.32
N LEU A 164 -0.49 5.50 -16.21
CA LEU A 164 0.82 4.89 -16.41
C LEU A 164 1.76 5.08 -15.21
N ASP A 165 1.70 6.23 -14.53
CA ASP A 165 2.49 6.44 -13.31
C ASP A 165 2.06 5.47 -12.21
N ILE A 166 0.75 5.30 -12.03
CA ILE A 166 0.18 4.33 -11.08
C ILE A 166 0.59 2.91 -11.46
N GLN A 167 0.44 2.51 -12.74
CA GLN A 167 0.85 1.20 -13.23
C GLN A 167 2.34 0.93 -13.00
N LYS A 168 3.18 1.96 -13.01
CA LYS A 168 4.62 1.89 -12.70
C LYS A 168 4.94 1.94 -11.20
N HIS A 169 3.93 1.79 -10.34
CA HIS A 169 3.94 1.93 -8.88
C HIS A 169 4.32 3.34 -8.35
N ARG A 170 4.40 4.38 -9.19
CA ARG A 170 4.95 5.71 -8.84
C ARG A 170 4.04 6.61 -7.99
N LEU A 171 3.11 6.02 -7.23
CA LEU A 171 2.22 6.74 -6.33
C LEU A 171 2.96 7.24 -5.08
N ASN A 172 3.86 6.41 -4.52
CA ASN A 172 4.75 6.74 -3.39
C ASN A 172 4.01 7.42 -2.20
N THR A 173 2.92 6.81 -1.74
CA THR A 173 2.10 7.30 -0.62
C THR A 173 1.76 6.16 0.35
N GLY A 174 1.44 6.48 1.59
CA GLY A 174 0.96 5.53 2.58
C GLY A 174 -0.50 5.12 2.35
N SER A 175 -0.85 3.89 2.74
CA SER A 175 -2.21 3.33 2.65
C SER A 175 -3.26 4.27 3.25
N CYS A 176 -2.97 4.84 4.44
CA CYS A 176 -3.82 5.79 5.17
C CYS A 176 -4.25 7.04 4.39
N THR A 177 -3.64 7.31 3.24
CA THR A 177 -4.02 8.45 2.38
C THR A 177 -5.08 8.08 1.33
N VAL A 178 -5.19 6.80 0.96
CA VAL A 178 -5.82 6.37 -0.30
C VAL A 178 -7.31 6.07 -0.15
N CYS A 179 -8.09 6.57 -1.11
CA CYS A 179 -9.44 6.10 -1.39
C CYS A 179 -9.51 5.72 -2.87
N CYS A 180 -10.02 4.52 -3.19
CA CYS A 180 -10.06 4.00 -4.54
C CYS A 180 -11.40 3.32 -4.86
N ARG A 181 -11.68 3.14 -6.16
CA ARG A 181 -12.83 2.37 -6.64
C ARG A 181 -12.61 0.88 -6.36
N ASN A 182 -13.66 0.20 -5.89
CA ASN A 182 -13.69 -1.25 -5.73
C ASN A 182 -13.90 -1.95 -7.09
N VAL A 183 -12.82 -2.05 -7.86
CA VAL A 183 -12.83 -2.56 -9.25
C VAL A 183 -12.64 -4.08 -9.32
N ASP A 184 -13.03 -4.69 -10.44
CA ASP A 184 -13.11 -6.14 -10.58
C ASP A 184 -11.78 -6.89 -10.39
N VAL A 185 -10.64 -6.27 -10.76
CA VAL A 185 -9.33 -6.89 -10.52
C VAL A 185 -9.03 -7.12 -9.03
N LEU A 186 -9.69 -6.38 -8.13
CA LEU A 186 -9.57 -6.56 -6.68
C LEU A 186 -10.48 -7.65 -6.14
N LYS A 187 -11.48 -8.09 -6.91
CA LYS A 187 -12.32 -9.24 -6.53
C LYS A 187 -11.60 -10.56 -6.81
N ASN A 188 -10.77 -10.58 -7.85
CA ASN A 188 -10.01 -11.74 -8.30
C ASN A 188 -8.54 -11.36 -8.52
N TYR A 189 -7.77 -11.37 -7.43
CA TYR A 189 -6.36 -10.98 -7.50
C TYR A 189 -5.55 -11.93 -8.39
N PRO A 190 -4.62 -11.38 -9.20
CA PRO A 190 -3.76 -12.21 -10.03
C PRO A 190 -2.82 -13.05 -9.17
N PHE A 191 -2.53 -14.28 -9.62
CA PHE A 191 -1.65 -15.22 -8.92
C PHE A 191 -0.31 -14.60 -8.48
N GLU A 192 0.27 -13.74 -9.32
CA GLU A 192 1.55 -13.07 -9.08
C GLU A 192 1.52 -12.16 -7.85
N TYR A 193 0.33 -11.68 -7.45
CA TYR A 193 0.17 -10.93 -6.21
C TYR A 193 0.68 -11.73 -5.00
N HIS A 194 0.47 -13.05 -4.99
CA HIS A 194 0.96 -13.94 -3.93
C HIS A 194 2.49 -14.04 -3.87
N CYS A 195 3.20 -13.55 -4.89
CA CYS A 195 4.66 -13.45 -4.92
C CYS A 195 5.17 -12.04 -4.59
N SER A 196 4.29 -11.04 -4.47
CA SER A 196 4.66 -9.67 -4.11
C SER A 196 4.72 -9.50 -2.60
N PRO A 197 5.86 -9.09 -2.02
CA PRO A 197 5.94 -8.85 -0.58
C PRO A 197 5.54 -7.41 -0.21
N SER A 198 5.60 -6.45 -1.14
CA SER A 198 4.97 -5.13 -0.97
C SER A 198 3.55 -5.18 -1.55
N ASN A 199 2.57 -5.25 -0.65
CA ASN A 199 1.14 -5.32 -1.01
C ASN A 199 0.71 -4.10 -1.81
N ASP A 200 1.01 -2.91 -1.28
CA ASP A 200 0.50 -1.64 -1.77
C ASP A 200 1.01 -1.32 -3.18
N HIS A 201 2.29 -1.60 -3.48
CA HIS A 201 2.86 -1.33 -4.80
C HIS A 201 2.19 -2.14 -5.91
N PHE A 202 1.98 -3.43 -5.67
CA PHE A 202 1.30 -4.29 -6.63
C PHE A 202 -0.17 -3.89 -6.75
N PHE A 203 -0.83 -3.69 -5.62
CA PHE A 203 -2.22 -3.23 -5.53
C PHE A 203 -2.46 -1.94 -6.33
N TYR A 204 -1.65 -0.90 -6.11
CA TYR A 204 -1.76 0.35 -6.85
C TYR A 204 -1.48 0.14 -8.34
N SER A 205 -0.47 -0.65 -8.70
CA SER A 205 -0.18 -0.94 -10.11
C SER A 205 -1.39 -1.50 -10.86
N LEU A 206 -2.16 -2.39 -10.22
CA LEU A 206 -3.40 -2.93 -10.79
C LEU A 206 -4.48 -1.87 -10.99
N LEU A 207 -4.65 -0.96 -10.01
CA LEU A 207 -5.61 0.13 -10.11
C LEU A 207 -5.33 1.05 -11.30
N GLY A 208 -4.07 1.27 -11.65
CA GLY A 208 -3.71 2.15 -12.77
C GLY A 208 -4.25 1.69 -14.13
N ALA A 209 -4.67 0.42 -14.27
CA ALA A 209 -5.39 -0.05 -15.46
C ALA A 209 -6.82 0.51 -15.58
N TYR A 210 -7.37 1.08 -14.51
CA TYR A 210 -8.75 1.56 -14.42
C TYR A 210 -8.87 3.08 -14.35
N GLY A 211 -7.77 3.83 -14.27
CA GLY A 211 -7.83 5.29 -14.27
C GLY A 211 -6.62 6.01 -13.67
N LYS A 212 -6.76 7.33 -13.59
CA LYS A 212 -5.76 8.25 -13.03
C LYS A 212 -5.86 8.35 -11.51
N GLY A 213 -4.85 8.97 -10.90
CA GLY A 213 -4.82 9.30 -9.48
C GLY A 213 -4.92 10.81 -9.27
N LYS A 214 -5.78 11.23 -8.34
CA LYS A 214 -5.92 12.63 -7.95
C LYS A 214 -5.29 12.89 -6.58
N PHE A 215 -4.43 13.89 -6.50
CA PHE A 215 -4.01 14.43 -5.20
C PHE A 215 -5.03 15.48 -4.74
N LEU A 216 -5.52 15.37 -3.50
CA LEU A 216 -6.44 16.32 -2.88
C LEU A 216 -5.71 17.10 -1.79
N GLU A 217 -5.39 18.36 -2.09
CA GLU A 217 -4.60 19.26 -1.23
C GLU A 217 -5.39 19.88 -0.08
N ASP A 218 -6.72 19.91 -0.19
CA ASP A 218 -7.63 20.54 0.77
C ASP A 218 -8.05 19.60 1.93
N ILE A 219 -7.49 18.40 1.97
CA ILE A 219 -7.71 17.42 3.05
C ILE A 219 -6.51 17.46 4.00
N LYS A 220 -6.78 17.56 5.31
CA LYS A 220 -5.68 17.56 6.30
C LYS A 220 -4.85 16.29 6.19
N PRO A 221 -3.53 16.35 6.40
CA PRO A 221 -2.67 15.19 6.29
C PRO A 221 -3.10 14.04 7.22
N ALA A 222 -3.10 12.81 6.67
CA ALA A 222 -3.19 11.60 7.48
C ALA A 222 -1.94 11.49 8.37
N GLN A 223 -2.09 10.92 9.55
CA GLN A 223 -1.00 10.78 10.51
C GLN A 223 -0.44 9.36 10.40
N TYR A 224 0.79 9.26 9.88
CA TYR A 224 1.49 8.00 9.62
C TYR A 224 2.47 7.72 10.77
N ARG A 225 2.27 6.63 11.51
CA ARG A 225 3.07 6.36 12.70
C ARG A 225 4.36 5.62 12.37
N LEU A 226 5.47 6.11 12.91
CA LEU A 226 6.78 5.46 12.80
C LEU A 226 7.14 4.75 14.12
N HIS A 227 7.01 3.43 14.13
CA HIS A 227 7.41 2.57 15.24
C HIS A 227 8.22 1.33 14.77
N ASN A 228 8.93 0.70 15.70
CA ASN A 228 9.85 -0.41 15.43
C ASN A 228 9.12 -1.69 14.99
N ASP A 229 7.88 -1.86 15.44
CA ASP A 229 7.05 -3.02 15.10
C ASP A 229 6.34 -2.87 13.75
N GLY A 230 6.48 -1.70 13.09
CA GLY A 230 5.87 -1.45 11.78
C GLY A 230 6.53 -2.29 10.68
N ASP A 231 5.71 -2.92 9.84
CA ASP A 231 6.20 -3.89 8.84
C ASP A 231 7.24 -3.27 7.88
N TYR A 232 6.99 -2.06 7.38
CA TYR A 232 7.91 -1.40 6.45
C TYR A 232 9.00 -0.58 7.15
N THR A 233 8.64 0.14 8.22
CA THR A 233 9.52 1.06 8.95
C THR A 233 10.59 0.32 9.75
N GLY A 234 10.26 -0.84 10.32
CA GLY A 234 11.19 -1.68 11.07
C GLY A 234 12.24 -2.40 10.21
N LYS A 235 12.09 -2.42 8.88
CA LYS A 235 13.04 -3.08 7.97
C LYS A 235 14.28 -2.22 7.73
N THR A 236 15.42 -2.87 7.50
CA THR A 236 16.63 -2.21 7.02
C THR A 236 16.44 -1.71 5.58
N GLU A 237 17.27 -0.77 5.14
CA GLU A 237 17.27 -0.29 3.75
C GLU A 237 17.50 -1.44 2.75
N LYS A 238 18.36 -2.39 3.08
CA LYS A 238 18.60 -3.60 2.26
C LYS A 238 17.33 -4.46 2.15
N GLN A 239 16.66 -4.72 3.26
CA GLN A 239 15.40 -5.48 3.25
C GLN A 239 14.33 -4.77 2.42
N ARG A 240 14.19 -3.44 2.55
CA ARG A 240 13.27 -2.65 1.71
C ARG A 240 13.59 -2.77 0.23
N ARG A 241 14.85 -2.67 -0.18
CA ARG A 241 15.25 -2.88 -1.58
C ARG A 241 14.89 -4.27 -2.10
N ILE A 242 15.13 -5.33 -1.32
CA ILE A 242 14.78 -6.70 -1.70
C ILE A 242 13.26 -6.84 -1.89
N LEU A 243 12.47 -6.25 -1.00
CA LEU A 243 11.00 -6.24 -1.13
C LEU A 243 10.55 -5.58 -2.44
N HIS A 244 11.11 -4.41 -2.77
CA HIS A 244 10.80 -3.72 -4.01
C HIS A 244 11.20 -4.55 -5.23
N GLN A 245 12.40 -5.13 -5.23
CA GLN A 245 12.85 -6.00 -6.32
C GLN A 245 11.93 -7.21 -6.53
N GLN A 246 11.52 -7.88 -5.46
CA GLN A 246 10.59 -9.02 -5.51
C GLN A 246 9.21 -8.58 -6.03
N THR A 247 8.75 -7.39 -5.64
CA THR A 247 7.50 -6.80 -6.12
C THR A 247 7.57 -6.45 -7.60
N ASP A 248 8.67 -5.83 -8.04
CA ASP A 248 8.90 -5.51 -9.45
C ASP A 248 8.97 -6.77 -10.31
N TYR A 249 9.58 -7.85 -9.79
CA TYR A 249 9.58 -9.14 -10.48
C TYR A 249 8.18 -9.74 -10.59
N ALA A 250 7.38 -9.67 -9.52
CA ALA A 250 5.99 -10.11 -9.57
C ALA A 250 5.16 -9.31 -10.59
N LEU A 251 5.36 -7.98 -10.65
CA LEU A 251 4.71 -7.12 -11.65
C LEU A 251 5.22 -7.41 -13.07
N TYR A 252 6.51 -7.67 -13.26
CA TYR A 252 7.06 -8.15 -14.53
C TYR A 252 6.34 -9.42 -14.99
N MET A 253 6.22 -10.43 -14.13
CA MET A 253 5.53 -11.69 -14.45
C MET A 253 4.05 -11.46 -14.79
N TYR A 254 3.37 -10.59 -14.05
CA TYR A 254 1.98 -10.24 -14.30
C TYR A 254 1.80 -9.58 -15.67
N TYR A 255 2.56 -8.53 -15.96
CA TYR A 255 2.48 -7.80 -17.22
C TYR A 255 2.98 -8.61 -18.42
N LEU A 256 3.92 -9.53 -18.21
CA LEU A 256 4.31 -10.53 -19.18
C LEU A 256 3.13 -11.46 -19.52
N ARG A 257 2.45 -12.00 -18.51
CA ARG A 257 1.33 -12.94 -18.69
C ARG A 257 0.16 -12.30 -19.46
N ILE A 258 -0.20 -11.07 -19.12
CA ILE A 258 -1.32 -10.38 -19.78
C ILE A 258 -0.93 -9.72 -21.11
N GLY A 259 0.32 -9.87 -21.57
CA GLY A 259 0.79 -9.36 -22.85
C GLY A 259 1.02 -7.83 -22.90
N ASN A 260 1.16 -7.15 -21.76
CA ASN A 260 1.42 -5.71 -21.73
C ASN A 260 2.92 -5.43 -21.94
N VAL A 261 3.31 -5.24 -23.21
CA VAL A 261 4.72 -5.07 -23.61
C VAL A 261 5.40 -3.86 -22.94
N PRO A 262 4.82 -2.65 -22.91
CA PRO A 262 5.48 -1.50 -22.29
C PRO A 262 5.75 -1.68 -20.79
N LEU A 263 4.81 -2.27 -20.05
CA LEU A 263 4.97 -2.45 -18.60
C LEU A 263 5.86 -3.64 -18.25
N LYS A 264 5.81 -4.76 -18.99
CA LYS A 264 6.75 -5.86 -18.74
C LYS A 264 8.20 -5.38 -18.95
N GLU A 265 8.48 -4.59 -19.99
CA GLU A 265 9.83 -4.08 -20.26
C GLU A 265 10.26 -3.10 -19.17
N TYR A 266 9.35 -2.24 -18.71
CA TYR A 266 9.61 -1.35 -17.59
C TYR A 266 10.03 -2.12 -16.33
N PHE A 267 9.24 -3.10 -15.89
CA PHE A 267 9.53 -3.85 -14.67
C PHE A 267 10.73 -4.78 -14.80
N PHE A 268 10.94 -5.37 -15.98
CA PHE A 268 12.18 -6.10 -16.27
C PHE A 268 13.41 -5.21 -16.07
N ASN A 269 13.37 -3.98 -16.60
CA ASN A 269 14.47 -3.03 -16.43
C ASN A 269 14.66 -2.63 -14.95
N GLN A 270 13.58 -2.45 -14.16
CA GLN A 270 13.71 -2.18 -12.71
C GLN A 270 14.42 -3.32 -11.98
N VAL A 271 14.04 -4.57 -12.25
CA VAL A 271 14.67 -5.76 -11.67
C VAL A 271 16.17 -5.82 -12.02
N MET A 272 16.51 -5.54 -13.28
CA MET A 272 17.91 -5.55 -13.75
C MET A 272 18.74 -4.43 -13.11
N ILE A 273 18.20 -3.22 -13.00
CA ILE A 273 18.86 -2.09 -12.33
C ILE A 273 19.14 -2.44 -10.86
N SER A 274 18.12 -2.90 -10.13
CA SER A 274 18.25 -3.28 -8.73
C SER A 274 19.30 -4.39 -8.52
N PHE A 275 19.34 -5.39 -9.40
CA PHE A 275 20.36 -6.45 -9.35
C PHE A 275 21.79 -5.91 -9.54
N VAL A 276 21.99 -4.97 -10.46
CA VAL A 276 23.30 -4.34 -10.69
C VAL A 276 23.71 -3.45 -9.51
N GLU A 277 22.76 -2.77 -8.87
CA GLU A 277 23.07 -1.95 -7.69
C GLU A 277 23.48 -2.80 -6.48
N GLU A 278 22.81 -3.94 -6.26
CA GLU A 278 23.08 -4.81 -5.12
C GLU A 278 24.35 -5.67 -5.30
N TYR A 279 24.54 -6.25 -6.48
CA TYR A 279 25.61 -7.22 -6.74
C TYR A 279 26.70 -6.69 -7.68
N GLY A 280 26.37 -5.66 -8.47
CA GLY A 280 27.08 -5.33 -9.70
C GLY A 280 28.27 -4.37 -9.57
N LYS A 281 28.41 -3.53 -8.54
CA LYS A 281 29.55 -2.59 -8.54
C LYS A 281 30.92 -3.28 -8.51
N TRP A 282 31.08 -4.38 -7.78
CA TRP A 282 32.35 -5.12 -7.70
C TRP A 282 32.39 -6.41 -8.54
N TYR A 283 31.26 -7.11 -8.69
CA TYR A 283 31.20 -8.33 -9.49
C TYR A 283 31.28 -8.02 -11.00
N PHE A 284 30.60 -6.98 -11.46
CA PHE A 284 30.64 -6.54 -12.86
C PHE A 284 32.01 -5.92 -13.20
N VAL A 285 32.57 -5.11 -12.29
CA VAL A 285 33.94 -4.58 -12.41
C VAL A 285 34.98 -5.69 -12.40
N LYS A 286 34.89 -6.71 -11.52
CA LYS A 286 35.79 -7.89 -11.55
C LYS A 286 35.64 -8.70 -12.84
N LYS A 287 34.44 -8.85 -13.39
CA LYS A 287 34.21 -9.66 -14.59
C LYS A 287 34.62 -8.92 -15.86
N ILE A 288 34.45 -7.59 -15.92
CA ILE A 288 34.96 -6.77 -17.01
C ILE A 288 36.48 -6.60 -16.90
N LEU A 289 37.02 -6.13 -15.78
CA LEU A 289 38.48 -6.00 -15.59
C LEU A 289 39.19 -7.36 -15.66
N GLY A 290 38.58 -8.42 -15.14
CA GLY A 290 39.09 -9.78 -15.25
C GLY A 290 39.10 -10.29 -16.68
N ARG A 291 38.09 -9.96 -17.51
CA ARG A 291 38.10 -10.26 -18.94
C ARG A 291 39.14 -9.44 -19.70
N THR A 292 39.34 -8.16 -19.38
CA THR A 292 40.39 -7.34 -20.01
C THR A 292 41.79 -7.83 -19.62
N LEU A 293 41.98 -8.31 -18.39
CA LEU A 293 43.24 -8.90 -17.93
C LEU A 293 43.51 -10.25 -18.61
N VAL A 294 42.51 -11.12 -18.72
CA VAL A 294 42.61 -12.41 -19.42
C VAL A 294 42.86 -12.21 -20.91
N ILE A 295 42.19 -11.25 -21.56
CA ILE A 295 42.45 -10.90 -22.97
C ILE A 295 43.88 -10.36 -23.14
N ARG A 296 44.39 -9.52 -22.23
CA ARG A 296 45.78 -9.02 -22.25
C ARG A 296 46.82 -10.11 -22.00
N ILE A 297 46.52 -11.09 -21.13
CA ILE A 297 47.40 -12.23 -20.87
C ILE A 297 47.40 -13.17 -22.08
N ILE A 298 46.25 -13.47 -22.67
CA ILE A 298 46.14 -14.29 -23.89
C ILE A 298 46.84 -13.60 -25.06
N SER A 299 46.69 -12.28 -25.23
CA SER A 299 47.39 -11.55 -26.30
C SER A 299 48.90 -11.48 -26.09
N ARG A 300 49.39 -11.41 -24.83
CA ARG A 300 50.83 -11.51 -24.52
C ARG A 300 51.38 -12.91 -24.78
N ILE A 301 50.65 -13.95 -24.39
CA ILE A 301 51.05 -15.35 -24.64
C ILE A 301 51.06 -15.62 -26.15
N GLN A 302 50.06 -15.19 -26.91
CA GLN A 302 50.03 -15.34 -28.36
C GLN A 302 51.09 -14.52 -29.09
N GLY A 303 51.52 -13.37 -28.55
CA GLY A 303 52.65 -12.60 -29.07
C GLY A 303 54.00 -13.31 -28.89
N ILE A 304 54.22 -13.93 -27.72
CA ILE A 304 55.47 -14.66 -27.41
C ILE A 304 55.64 -15.90 -28.30
N PHE A 305 54.54 -16.58 -28.66
CA PHE A 305 54.57 -17.75 -29.56
C PHE A 305 54.77 -17.40 -31.04
N LYS A 306 54.63 -16.12 -31.45
CA LYS A 306 54.89 -15.67 -32.82
C LYS A 306 56.32 -15.21 -33.08
N GLU A 307 57.11 -14.97 -32.04
CA GLU A 307 58.54 -14.63 -32.14
C GLU A 307 59.46 -15.85 -31.98
N SER A 308 58.91 -17.06 -31.82
CA SER A 308 59.65 -18.31 -31.59
C SER A 308 59.48 -19.37 -32.69
N LEU A 309 59.03 -18.95 -33.89
CA LEU A 309 58.98 -19.73 -35.14
C LEU A 309 59.67 -18.92 -36.25
#